data_AF-A0A7K0CJP1-F1
#
_entry.id   AF-A0A7K0CJP1-F1
#
_cell.length_a   1.000
_cell.length_b   1.000
_cell.length_c   1.000
_cell.angle_alpha   90.00
_cell.angle_beta   90.00
_cell.angle_gamma   90.00
#
_symmetry.space_group_name_H-M   'P 1'
#
loop_
_entity.id
_entity.type
_entity.pdbx_description
1 polymer ?
#
loop_
_entity_poly.entity_id
_entity_poly.type
_entity_poly.pdbx_seq_one_letter_code
_entity_poly.pdbx_strand_id
1 'polypeptide(L)'
;MRIIRSLPANAAVGAVTGYLSLLFALGGDAKGGYWSYLASVPLWPWMLIVGVIAATAPRFPDAVLRPVLAMCVMVFGYYAAQGIAPTGVIGGALTLGRAGDVPGLWLQAALTAVPLYAALVYGAREVIRRSLPAR
;
A
#
# COMPACT_ATOMS: atom_id res chain seq x y z
N MET A 1 -0.83 24.06 13.00
CA MET A 1 -1.75 23.25 13.85
C MET A 1 -2.81 22.41 13.10
N ARG A 2 -3.19 22.69 11.84
CA ARG A 2 -4.24 21.89 11.12
C ARG A 2 -3.82 20.48 10.65
N ILE A 3 -2.52 20.19 10.55
CA ILE A 3 -1.98 18.86 10.18
C ILE A 3 -2.12 17.87 11.34
N ILE A 4 -1.91 18.35 12.58
CA ILE A 4 -1.99 17.51 13.77
C ILE A 4 -3.42 17.00 13.99
N ARG A 5 -4.43 17.79 13.64
CA ARG A 5 -5.85 17.40 13.75
C ARG A 5 -6.28 16.36 12.71
N SER A 6 -5.59 16.26 11.56
CA SER A 6 -5.93 15.25 10.53
C SER A 6 -5.16 13.94 10.70
N LEU A 7 -4.14 13.88 11.57
CA LEU A 7 -3.39 12.66 11.91
C LEU A 7 -4.28 11.45 12.26
N PRO A 8 -5.26 11.54 13.18
CA PRO A 8 -6.07 10.37 13.53
C PRO A 8 -6.93 9.87 12.36
N ALA A 9 -7.48 10.78 11.55
CA ALA A 9 -8.26 10.39 10.36
C ALA A 9 -7.37 9.76 9.27
N ASN A 10 -6.17 10.29 9.07
CA ASN A 10 -5.21 9.72 8.12
C ASN A 10 -4.69 8.36 8.57
N ALA A 11 -4.42 8.20 9.87
CA ALA A 11 -4.03 6.94 10.48
C ALA A 11 -5.16 5.91 10.34
N ALA A 12 -6.42 6.28 10.59
CA ALA A 12 -7.56 5.41 10.42
C ALA A 12 -7.73 4.95 8.96
N VAL A 13 -7.70 5.88 7.99
CA VAL A 13 -7.82 5.55 6.57
C VAL A 13 -6.66 4.67 6.10
N GLY A 14 -5.43 5.02 6.50
CA GLY A 14 -4.24 4.22 6.18
C GLY A 14 -4.33 2.82 6.79
N ALA A 15 -4.66 2.71 8.08
CA ALA A 15 -4.77 1.44 8.79
C ALA A 15 -5.88 0.54 8.22
N VAL A 16 -7.07 1.08 7.98
CA VAL A 16 -8.20 0.33 7.40
C VAL A 16 -7.84 -0.15 6.00
N THR A 17 -7.27 0.71 5.16
CA THR A 17 -6.91 0.32 3.79
C THR A 17 -5.77 -0.69 3.76
N GLY A 18 -4.78 -0.53 4.64
CA GLY A 18 -3.70 -1.49 4.83
C GLY A 18 -4.19 -2.85 5.32
N TYR A 19 -5.14 -2.85 6.25
CA TYR A 19 -5.76 -4.07 6.75
C TYR A 19 -6.59 -4.80 5.67
N LEU A 20 -7.39 -4.08 4.89
CA LEU A 20 -8.11 -4.67 3.76
C LEU A 20 -7.15 -5.24 2.70
N SER A 21 -6.05 -4.54 2.43
CA SER A 21 -5.00 -5.00 1.52
C SER A 21 -4.29 -6.25 2.05
N LEU A 22 -4.09 -6.34 3.37
CA LEU A 22 -3.58 -7.52 4.04
C LEU A 22 -4.52 -8.73 3.88
N LEU A 23 -5.81 -8.55 4.16
CA LEU A 23 -6.80 -9.63 3.99
C LEU A 23 -6.83 -10.14 2.55
N PHE A 24 -6.73 -9.22 1.58
CA PHE A 24 -6.64 -9.57 0.17
C PHE A 24 -5.37 -10.37 -0.16
N ALA A 25 -4.22 -9.98 0.39
CA ALA A 25 -2.96 -10.70 0.22
C ALA A 25 -3.01 -12.11 0.84
N LEU A 26 -3.53 -12.24 2.07
CA LEU A 26 -3.65 -13.53 2.77
C LEU A 26 -4.67 -14.46 2.11
N GLY A 27 -5.85 -13.96 1.76
CA GLY A 27 -6.85 -14.72 1.00
C GLY A 27 -6.34 -15.11 -0.39
N GLY A 28 -5.42 -14.31 -0.92
CA GLY A 28 -4.72 -14.55 -2.16
C GLY A 28 -3.78 -15.75 -2.15
N ASP A 29 -2.96 -15.84 -1.10
CA ASP A 29 -2.07 -16.98 -0.87
C ASP A 29 -2.84 -18.28 -0.63
N ALA A 30 -3.95 -18.20 0.11
CA ALA A 30 -4.80 -19.37 0.40
C ALA A 30 -5.40 -20.04 -0.84
N LYS A 31 -5.46 -19.33 -1.99
CA LYS A 31 -5.95 -19.87 -3.27
C LYS A 31 -4.84 -20.25 -4.26
N GLY A 32 -3.67 -20.62 -3.76
CA GLY A 32 -2.57 -21.14 -4.59
C GLY A 32 -1.71 -20.05 -5.24
N GLY A 33 -1.65 -18.86 -4.62
CA GLY A 33 -0.71 -17.81 -5.01
C GLY A 33 -1.10 -17.02 -6.27
N TYR A 34 -2.27 -17.21 -6.87
CA TYR A 34 -2.71 -16.45 -8.06
C TYR A 34 -2.81 -14.94 -7.79
N TRP A 35 -3.30 -14.56 -6.62
CA TRP A 35 -3.40 -13.15 -6.22
C TRP A 35 -2.07 -12.60 -5.75
N SER A 36 -1.23 -13.44 -5.14
CA SER A 36 0.16 -13.10 -4.80
C SER A 36 0.98 -12.89 -6.06
N TYR A 37 0.74 -13.68 -7.11
CA TYR A 37 1.25 -13.50 -8.47
C TYR A 37 0.74 -12.20 -9.09
N LEU A 38 -0.57 -11.91 -9.00
CA LEU A 38 -1.14 -10.64 -9.45
C LEU A 38 -0.66 -9.43 -8.64
N ALA A 39 -0.19 -9.61 -7.41
CA ALA A 39 0.40 -8.55 -6.59
C ALA A 39 1.91 -8.40 -6.83
N SER A 40 2.61 -9.45 -7.25
CA SER A 40 4.07 -9.49 -7.43
C SER A 40 4.52 -9.32 -8.89
N VAL A 41 3.68 -9.63 -9.88
CA VAL A 41 4.03 -9.56 -11.30
C VAL A 41 3.44 -8.31 -11.97
N PRO A 42 2.13 -8.03 -11.86
CA PRO A 42 1.59 -6.70 -12.11
C PRO A 42 1.53 -5.85 -10.84
N LEU A 43 2.33 -4.79 -10.74
CA LEU A 43 2.22 -3.78 -9.66
C LEU A 43 0.89 -2.99 -9.69
N TRP A 44 0.07 -3.15 -10.74
CA TRP A 44 -1.09 -2.29 -11.01
C TRP A 44 -2.23 -2.35 -9.98
N PRO A 45 -2.63 -3.50 -9.37
CA PRO A 45 -3.73 -3.51 -8.41
C PRO A 45 -3.42 -2.64 -7.20
N TRP A 46 -2.16 -2.67 -6.79
CA TRP A 46 -1.67 -1.88 -5.68
C TRP A 46 -1.53 -0.39 -6.07
N MET A 47 -1.04 -0.09 -7.28
CA MET A 47 -1.03 1.29 -7.80
C MET A 47 -2.44 1.88 -7.93
N LEU A 48 -3.47 1.09 -8.19
CA LEU A 48 -4.85 1.57 -8.16
C LEU A 48 -5.27 1.96 -6.74
N ILE A 49 -5.00 1.12 -5.73
CA ILE A 49 -5.32 1.42 -4.33
C ILE A 49 -4.63 2.73 -3.92
N VAL A 50 -3.34 2.87 -4.17
CA VAL A 50 -2.61 4.11 -3.85
C VAL A 50 -3.12 5.30 -4.63
N GLY A 51 -3.44 5.11 -5.91
CA GLY A 51 -4.00 6.15 -6.76
C GLY A 51 -5.33 6.67 -6.21
N VAL A 52 -6.23 5.77 -5.80
CA VAL A 52 -7.53 6.14 -5.21
C VAL A 52 -7.35 6.88 -3.88
N ILE A 53 -6.50 6.38 -2.99
CA ILE A 53 -6.24 7.04 -1.70
C ILE A 53 -5.65 8.44 -1.91
N ALA A 54 -4.66 8.56 -2.81
CA ALA A 54 -4.00 9.82 -3.10
C ALA A 54 -4.95 10.82 -3.77
N ALA A 55 -5.75 10.36 -4.75
CA ALA A 55 -6.74 11.20 -5.43
C ALA A 55 -7.88 11.67 -4.51
N THR A 56 -8.27 10.87 -3.52
CA THR A 56 -9.36 11.25 -2.59
C THR A 56 -8.87 12.06 -1.38
N ALA A 57 -7.56 12.22 -1.22
CA ALA A 57 -7.01 12.93 -0.08
C ALA A 57 -7.31 14.44 -0.12
N PRO A 58 -7.67 15.07 1.00
CA PRO A 58 -8.01 16.50 1.01
C PRO A 58 -6.78 17.41 0.91
N ARG A 59 -5.57 16.91 1.20
CA ARG A 59 -4.31 17.66 1.15
C ARG A 59 -3.17 16.78 0.70
N PHE A 60 -2.10 17.41 0.20
CA PHE A 60 -0.89 16.72 -0.24
C PHE A 60 -0.26 15.81 0.84
N PRO A 61 -0.06 16.25 2.10
CA PRO A 61 0.50 15.36 3.13
C PRO A 61 -0.39 14.14 3.40
N ASP A 62 -1.71 14.32 3.31
CA ASP A 62 -2.67 13.24 3.53
C ASP A 62 -2.63 12.24 2.36
N ALA A 63 -2.40 12.73 1.14
CA ALA A 63 -2.27 11.92 -0.07
C ALA A 63 -1.05 11.00 -0.03
N VAL A 64 0.02 11.43 0.64
CA VAL A 64 1.26 10.67 0.78
C VAL A 64 1.22 9.76 2.02
N LEU A 65 0.80 10.27 3.17
CA LEU A 65 0.85 9.52 4.43
C LEU A 65 -0.13 8.34 4.46
N ARG A 66 -1.34 8.49 3.92
CA ARG A 66 -2.35 7.42 3.93
C ARG A 66 -1.90 6.16 3.17
N PRO A 67 -1.44 6.24 1.91
CA PRO A 67 -1.00 5.05 1.20
C PRO A 67 0.32 4.48 1.74
N VAL A 68 1.23 5.32 2.24
CA VAL A 68 2.45 4.84 2.91
C VAL A 68 2.09 4.04 4.16
N LEU A 69 1.21 4.57 5.02
CA LEU A 69 0.74 3.85 6.20
C LEU A 69 -0.01 2.56 5.82
N ALA A 70 -0.85 2.60 4.79
CA ALA A 70 -1.52 1.40 4.29
C ALA A 70 -0.53 0.33 3.83
N MET A 71 0.51 0.74 3.10
CA MET A 71 1.56 -0.18 2.64
C MET A 71 2.35 -0.75 3.81
N CYS A 72 2.74 0.08 4.79
CA CYS A 72 3.43 -0.39 5.98
C CYS A 72 2.57 -1.41 6.75
N VAL A 73 1.31 -1.10 7.02
CA VAL A 73 0.40 -2.01 7.74
C VAL A 73 0.23 -3.33 6.99
N MET A 74 0.07 -3.28 5.67
CA MET A 74 -0.06 -4.48 4.84
C MET A 74 1.23 -5.32 4.86
N VAL A 75 2.39 -4.70 4.63
CA VAL A 75 3.70 -5.37 4.63
C VAL A 75 3.98 -6.00 6.00
N PHE A 76 3.92 -5.21 7.08
CA PHE A 76 4.18 -5.72 8.43
C PHE A 76 3.18 -6.78 8.86
N GLY A 77 1.89 -6.56 8.61
CA GLY A 77 0.85 -7.54 8.95
C GLY A 77 0.98 -8.84 8.17
N TYR A 78 1.37 -8.76 6.90
CA TYR A 78 1.54 -9.93 6.04
C TYR A 78 2.73 -10.78 6.50
N TYR A 79 3.87 -10.16 6.78
CA TYR A 79 5.03 -10.89 7.31
C TYR A 79 4.81 -11.39 8.74
N ALA A 80 4.08 -10.66 9.59
CA ALA A 80 3.70 -11.14 10.91
C ALA A 80 2.79 -12.38 10.84
N ALA A 81 1.82 -12.40 9.91
CA ALA A 81 0.93 -13.54 9.70
C ALA A 81 1.67 -14.76 9.11
N GLN A 82 2.62 -14.55 8.21
CA GLN A 82 3.48 -15.60 7.63
C GLN A 82 4.40 -16.25 8.68
N GLY A 83 4.84 -15.50 9.70
CA GLY A 83 5.60 -16.05 10.84
C GLY A 83 4.78 -16.93 11.79
N ILE A 84 3.44 -16.87 11.71
CA ILE A 84 2.50 -17.64 12.53
C ILE A 84 1.94 -18.85 11.77
N ALA A 85 1.84 -18.80 10.44
CA ALA A 85 1.38 -19.88 9.58
C ALA A 85 2.31 -20.05 8.36
N PRO A 86 3.19 -21.07 8.32
CA PRO A 86 4.15 -21.25 7.24
C PRO A 86 3.52 -22.00 6.06
N THR A 87 2.39 -21.52 5.52
CA THR A 87 1.63 -22.21 4.46
C THR A 87 1.43 -21.40 3.18
N GLY A 88 2.09 -20.24 3.04
CA GLY A 88 2.08 -19.45 1.81
C GLY A 88 3.32 -19.66 0.94
N VAL A 89 3.31 -19.11 -0.29
CA VAL A 89 4.41 -19.15 -1.28
C VAL A 89 5.76 -18.67 -0.70
N ILE A 90 5.75 -17.88 0.38
CA ILE A 90 6.94 -17.45 1.12
C ILE A 90 7.46 -18.50 2.12
N GLY A 91 6.65 -19.46 2.58
CA GLY A 91 7.17 -20.68 3.21
C GLY A 91 8.16 -21.42 2.29
N GLY A 92 7.93 -21.34 0.97
CA GLY A 92 8.87 -21.76 -0.08
C GLY A 92 10.09 -20.83 -0.27
N ALA A 93 9.92 -19.51 -0.10
CA ALA A 93 11.04 -18.55 -0.21
C ALA A 93 11.93 -18.48 1.05
N LEU A 94 11.35 -18.75 2.23
CA LEU A 94 12.04 -18.93 3.52
C LEU A 94 12.89 -20.21 3.51
N THR A 95 12.41 -21.28 2.86
CA THR A 95 13.18 -22.52 2.67
C THR A 95 14.30 -22.40 1.62
N LEU A 96 14.26 -21.39 0.74
CA LEU A 96 15.26 -21.13 -0.31
C LEU A 96 16.37 -20.12 0.10
N GLY A 97 16.43 -19.67 1.36
CA GLY A 97 17.52 -18.81 1.84
C GLY A 97 17.52 -17.37 1.31
N ARG A 98 16.45 -16.94 0.61
CA ARG A 98 16.26 -15.55 0.11
C ARG A 98 15.35 -14.69 1.00
N ALA A 99 15.04 -15.18 2.20
CA ALA A 99 14.10 -14.59 3.13
C ALA A 99 14.42 -13.16 3.57
N GLY A 100 15.70 -12.75 3.51
CA GLY A 100 16.15 -11.43 3.92
C GLY A 100 15.78 -10.30 2.95
N ASP A 101 15.66 -10.59 1.65
CA ASP A 101 15.60 -9.54 0.62
C ASP A 101 14.16 -9.11 0.27
N VAL A 102 13.20 -10.03 0.36
CA VAL A 102 11.81 -9.75 -0.05
C VAL A 102 11.12 -8.75 0.89
N PRO A 103 11.24 -8.84 2.24
CA PRO A 103 10.67 -7.82 3.13
C PRO A 103 11.30 -6.44 2.92
N GLY A 104 12.61 -6.41 2.68
CA GLY A 104 13.37 -5.19 2.42
C GLY A 104 12.92 -4.47 1.15
N LEU A 105 12.67 -5.20 0.06
CA LEU A 105 12.21 -4.61 -1.21
C LEU A 105 10.82 -3.97 -1.09
N TRP A 106 9.88 -4.63 -0.41
CA TRP A 106 8.53 -4.08 -0.23
C TRP A 106 8.49 -2.91 0.73
N LEU A 107 9.33 -2.91 1.78
CA LEU A 107 9.49 -1.76 2.67
C LEU A 107 10.21 -0.60 1.97
N GLN A 108 11.22 -0.87 1.15
CA GLN A 108 11.86 0.15 0.31
C GLN A 108 10.85 0.75 -0.65
N ALA A 109 10.02 -0.07 -1.31
CA ALA A 109 8.95 0.41 -2.17
C ALA A 109 7.99 1.30 -1.36
N ALA A 110 7.55 0.86 -0.17
CA ALA A 110 6.70 1.60 0.78
C ALA A 110 7.20 3.02 1.05
N LEU A 111 8.52 3.18 1.15
CA LEU A 111 9.17 4.44 1.51
C LEU A 111 9.65 5.28 0.32
N THR A 112 9.66 4.73 -0.90
CA THR A 112 10.19 5.40 -2.09
C THR A 112 9.16 5.52 -3.21
N ALA A 113 8.76 4.40 -3.80
CA ALA A 113 7.83 4.36 -4.92
C ALA A 113 6.43 4.84 -4.54
N VAL A 114 5.94 4.47 -3.35
CA VAL A 114 4.60 4.86 -2.87
C VAL A 114 4.43 6.36 -2.70
N PRO A 115 5.30 7.07 -1.96
CA PRO A 115 5.15 8.51 -1.80
C PRO A 115 5.30 9.26 -3.14
N LEU A 116 6.20 8.80 -4.02
CA LEU A 116 6.37 9.39 -5.35
C LEU A 116 5.12 9.23 -6.22
N TYR A 117 4.58 8.02 -6.31
CA TYR A 117 3.39 7.75 -7.10
C TYR A 117 2.16 8.47 -6.53
N ALA A 118 2.00 8.47 -5.20
CA ALA A 118 0.94 9.23 -4.53
C ALA A 118 1.04 10.74 -4.79
N ALA A 119 2.25 11.30 -4.76
CA ALA A 119 2.50 12.69 -5.08
C ALA A 119 2.14 13.02 -6.54
N LEU A 120 2.49 12.14 -7.49
CA LEU A 120 2.13 12.28 -8.91
C LEU A 120 0.61 12.26 -9.11
N VAL A 121 -0.09 11.30 -8.51
CA VAL A 121 -1.55 11.19 -8.63
C VAL A 121 -2.25 12.41 -8.04
N TYR A 122 -1.83 12.84 -6.85
CA TYR A 122 -2.38 14.05 -6.23
C TYR A 122 -2.10 15.30 -7.07
N GLY A 123 -0.88 15.43 -7.60
CA GLY A 123 -0.48 16.52 -8.48
C GLY A 123 -1.33 16.56 -9.75
N ALA A 124 -1.49 15.44 -10.43
CA ALA A 124 -2.33 15.32 -11.63
C ALA A 124 -3.78 15.73 -11.35
N ARG A 125 -4.36 15.27 -10.24
CA ARG A 125 -5.70 15.68 -9.81
C ARG A 125 -5.79 17.20 -9.63
N GLU A 126 -4.81 17.81 -8.97
CA GLU A 126 -4.83 19.24 -8.68
C GLU A 126 -4.69 20.08 -9.95
N VAL A 127 -3.88 19.64 -10.90
CA VAL A 127 -3.81 20.25 -12.25
C VAL A 127 -5.17 20.18 -12.92
N ILE A 128 -5.78 19.00 -13.00
CA ILE A 128 -7.11 18.82 -13.63
C ILE A 128 -8.15 19.72 -12.96
N ARG A 129 -8.18 19.74 -11.62
CA ARG A 129 -9.13 20.56 -10.85
C ARG A 129 -8.98 22.05 -11.15
N ARG A 130 -7.75 22.54 -11.33
CA ARG A 130 -7.46 23.95 -11.65
C ARG A 130 -7.72 24.28 -13.11
N SER A 131 -7.58 23.31 -14.01
CA SER A 131 -7.81 23.47 -15.45
C SER A 131 -9.29 23.42 -15.83
N LEU A 132 -10.16 22.89 -14.96
CA LEU A 132 -11.60 22.89 -15.19
C LEU A 132 -12.20 24.24 -14.78
N PRO A 133 -13.00 24.90 -15.63
CA PRO A 133 -13.68 26.13 -15.28
C PRO A 133 -14.63 25.86 -14.09
N ALA A 134 -14.64 26.80 -13.13
CA ALA A 134 -15.56 26.75 -12.00
C ALA A 134 -16.99 26.66 -12.56
N ARG A 135 -17.66 25.53 -12.33
CA ARG A 135 -19.08 25.34 -12.63
C ARG A 135 -19.92 25.80 -11.46
#